data_AF-A0A1I1DR59-F1
#
_entry.id   AF-A0A1I1DR59-F1
#
_cell.length_a   1.000
_cell.length_b   1.000
_cell.length_c   1.000
_cell.angle_alpha   90.00
_cell.angle_beta   90.00
_cell.angle_gamma   90.00
#
_symmetry.space_group_name_H-M   'P 1'
#
loop_
_entity.id
_entity.type
_entity.pdbx_description
1 polymer ?
#
loop_
_entity_poly.entity_id
_entity_poly.type
_entity_poly.pdbx_seq_one_letter_code
_entity_poly.pdbx_strand_id
1 'polypeptide(L)'
;MADLRAERARLDTPRDVRRHLVRRPTMGPDTFGRFAERFARYMGTARFLLWMTGFVVFWLIWNTLTPWKFDPYAFIFLTLMLSLQASYAAPLILLAQNRQEDRDRVIAEHDRQIAAQSKADMEFLAREMASLRMALGEVATRDYVRSELRALLAELEERRDGPGEADVPTDSEGPGSTT
;
A
#
# COMPACT_ATOMS: atom_id res chain seq x y z
N MET A 1 29.15 46.16 2.28
CA MET A 1 29.90 44.92 2.58
C MET A 1 28.96 43.81 3.06
N ALA A 2 27.88 43.53 2.34
CA ALA A 2 27.00 42.39 2.58
C ALA A 2 26.06 42.30 1.36
N ASP A 3 26.44 41.57 0.31
CA ASP A 3 25.53 41.04 -0.73
C ASP A 3 26.30 40.26 -1.81
N LEU A 4 27.14 39.30 -1.41
CA LEU A 4 27.80 38.36 -2.33
C LEU A 4 27.71 36.89 -1.87
N ARG A 5 26.77 36.57 -0.96
CA ARG A 5 26.64 35.22 -0.37
C ARG A 5 25.32 34.51 -0.69
N ALA A 6 24.32 35.20 -1.24
CA ALA A 6 23.01 34.61 -1.51
C ALA A 6 22.92 33.85 -2.86
N GLU A 7 23.93 33.94 -3.72
CA GLU A 7 23.85 33.42 -5.10
C GLU A 7 24.38 31.99 -5.28
N ARG A 8 24.92 31.35 -4.23
CA ARG A 8 25.59 30.04 -4.33
C ARG A 8 24.77 28.82 -3.89
N ALA A 9 23.49 28.97 -3.57
CA ALA A 9 22.76 27.94 -2.81
C ALA A 9 21.59 27.25 -3.54
N ARG A 10 21.51 27.25 -4.88
CA ARG A 10 20.43 26.54 -5.59
C ARG A 10 20.85 25.91 -6.93
N LEU A 11 21.91 25.10 -6.92
CA LEU A 11 22.35 24.33 -8.09
C LEU A 11 22.44 22.82 -7.85
N ASP A 12 21.76 22.30 -6.82
CA ASP A 12 21.65 20.86 -6.55
C ASP A 12 20.23 20.35 -6.79
N THR A 13 19.76 20.47 -8.03
CA THR A 13 18.71 19.56 -8.52
C THR A 13 19.35 18.72 -9.61
N PRO A 14 19.66 17.43 -9.35
CA PRO A 14 20.15 16.56 -10.40
C PRO A 14 19.06 16.49 -11.48
N ARG A 15 19.35 17.18 -12.59
CA ARG A 15 18.54 17.14 -13.80
C ARG A 15 18.66 15.72 -14.32
N ASP A 16 17.64 14.91 -14.09
CA ASP A 16 17.54 13.56 -14.64
C ASP A 16 17.36 13.68 -16.16
N VAL A 17 18.48 13.75 -16.88
CA VAL A 17 18.51 13.74 -18.35
C VAL A 17 18.35 12.29 -18.81
N ARG A 18 17.23 11.66 -18.45
CA ARG A 18 16.76 10.46 -19.14
C ARG A 18 16.31 10.86 -20.54
N ARG A 19 17.26 10.90 -21.45
CA ARG A 19 17.04 10.89 -22.90
C ARG A 19 16.22 9.65 -23.24
N HIS A 20 14.90 9.81 -23.27
CA HIS A 20 13.98 8.84 -23.87
C HIS A 20 14.10 8.94 -25.40
N LEU A 21 15.24 8.51 -25.92
CA LEU A 21 15.62 8.62 -27.34
C LEU A 21 14.97 7.55 -28.24
N VAL A 22 14.00 6.80 -27.71
CA VAL A 22 13.22 5.85 -28.50
C VAL A 22 11.75 6.14 -28.30
N ARG A 23 11.26 7.16 -29.00
CA ARG A 23 9.83 7.29 -29.30
C ARG A 23 9.49 6.15 -30.27
N ARG A 24 9.22 4.96 -29.72
CA ARG A 24 8.62 3.86 -30.49
C ARG A 24 7.36 4.43 -31.16
N PRO A 25 7.18 4.25 -32.48
CA PRO A 25 5.97 4.70 -33.14
C PRO A 25 4.81 3.88 -32.59
N THR A 26 4.04 4.46 -31.67
CA THR A 26 2.76 3.93 -31.23
C THR A 26 1.77 4.14 -32.38
N MET A 27 1.84 3.28 -33.41
CA MET A 27 0.73 3.10 -34.35
C MET A 27 -0.52 2.85 -33.50
N GLY A 28 -1.52 3.74 -33.62
CA GLY A 28 -2.68 3.89 -32.73
C GLY A 28 -3.11 2.61 -31.98
N PRO A 29 -2.60 2.35 -30.77
CA PRO A 29 -2.83 1.12 -30.02
C PRO A 29 -4.25 1.01 -29.45
N ASP A 30 -4.98 2.13 -29.46
CA ASP A 30 -6.21 2.27 -28.67
C ASP A 30 -7.43 1.63 -29.34
N THR A 31 -7.45 1.51 -30.67
CA THR A 31 -8.58 0.86 -31.39
C THR A 31 -8.45 -0.66 -31.35
N PHE A 32 -7.28 -1.19 -31.73
CA PHE A 32 -7.00 -2.62 -31.69
C PHE A 32 -6.93 -3.16 -30.26
N GLY A 33 -6.38 -2.40 -29.31
CA GLY A 33 -6.35 -2.77 -27.90
C GLY A 33 -7.74 -2.90 -27.27
N ARG A 34 -8.65 -1.94 -27.55
CA ARG A 34 -10.05 -2.01 -27.10
C ARG A 34 -10.81 -3.16 -27.74
N PHE A 35 -10.55 -3.47 -29.02
CA PHE A 35 -11.14 -4.61 -29.71
C PHE A 35 -10.69 -5.94 -29.09
N ALA A 36 -9.38 -6.11 -28.89
CA ALA A 36 -8.79 -7.29 -28.26
C ALA A 36 -9.33 -7.51 -26.83
N GLU A 37 -9.46 -6.45 -26.03
CA GLU A 37 -10.01 -6.53 -24.67
C GLU A 37 -11.49 -6.94 -24.66
N ARG A 38 -12.30 -6.42 -25.60
CA ARG A 38 -13.69 -6.84 -25.74
C ARG A 38 -13.80 -8.29 -26.23
N PHE A 39 -12.93 -8.70 -27.15
CA PHE A 39 -12.88 -10.06 -27.65
C PHE A 39 -12.47 -11.07 -26.55
N ALA A 40 -11.48 -10.72 -25.72
CA ALA A 40 -11.06 -11.52 -24.58
C ALA A 40 -12.20 -11.71 -23.55
N ARG A 41 -12.92 -10.64 -23.21
CA ARG A 41 -14.11 -10.74 -22.34
C ARG A 41 -15.21 -11.59 -22.95
N TYR A 42 -15.40 -11.50 -24.27
CA TYR A 42 -16.41 -12.28 -24.99
C TYR A 42 -16.09 -13.79 -24.99
N MET A 43 -14.84 -14.16 -25.30
CA MET A 43 -14.36 -15.55 -25.29
C MET A 43 -14.40 -16.19 -23.88
N GLY A 44 -14.20 -15.39 -22.82
CA GLY A 44 -14.25 -15.87 -21.43
C GLY A 44 -15.66 -16.12 -20.87
N THR A 45 -16.71 -15.85 -21.64
CA THR A 45 -18.11 -15.98 -21.19
C THR A 45 -18.72 -17.33 -21.61
N ALA A 46 -19.42 -18.03 -20.72
CA ALA A 46 -20.11 -19.30 -21.03
C ALA A 46 -21.12 -19.21 -22.20
N ARG A 47 -21.66 -18.01 -22.44
CA ARG A 47 -22.56 -17.71 -23.55
C ARG A 47 -21.90 -17.92 -24.93
N PHE A 48 -20.60 -17.67 -25.06
CA PHE A 48 -19.87 -17.87 -26.32
C PHE A 48 -19.84 -19.34 -26.71
N LEU A 49 -19.50 -20.21 -25.74
CA LEU A 49 -19.48 -21.66 -25.93
C LEU A 49 -20.85 -22.19 -26.35
N LEU A 50 -21.92 -21.77 -25.67
CA LEU A 50 -23.29 -22.15 -26.04
C LEU A 50 -23.65 -21.75 -27.48
N TRP A 51 -23.29 -20.53 -27.90
CA TRP A 51 -23.55 -20.05 -29.25
C TRP A 51 -22.75 -20.84 -30.29
N MET A 52 -21.47 -21.11 -30.04
CA MET A 52 -20.62 -21.91 -30.92
C MET A 52 -21.11 -23.35 -31.05
N THR A 53 -21.49 -23.99 -29.94
CA THR A 53 -22.08 -25.33 -29.98
C THR A 53 -23.41 -25.32 -30.74
N GLY A 54 -24.26 -24.33 -30.51
CA GLY A 54 -25.52 -24.15 -31.25
C GLY A 54 -25.28 -23.99 -32.75
N PHE A 55 -24.27 -23.21 -33.16
CA PHE A 55 -23.88 -23.04 -34.56
C PHE A 55 -23.44 -24.36 -35.19
N VAL A 56 -22.57 -25.13 -34.52
CA VAL A 56 -22.10 -26.44 -35.02
C VAL A 56 -23.27 -27.43 -35.16
N VAL A 57 -24.16 -27.49 -34.16
CA VAL A 57 -25.34 -28.36 -34.18
C VAL A 57 -26.30 -27.93 -35.30
N PHE A 58 -26.57 -26.63 -35.42
CA PHE A 58 -27.41 -26.09 -36.49
C PHE A 58 -26.85 -26.42 -37.87
N TRP A 59 -25.55 -26.22 -38.08
CA TRP A 59 -24.87 -26.55 -39.34
C TRP A 59 -25.01 -28.03 -39.70
N LEU A 60 -24.84 -28.91 -38.71
CA LEU A 60 -24.96 -30.35 -38.88
C LEU A 60 -26.40 -30.75 -39.22
N ILE A 61 -27.39 -30.25 -38.48
CA ILE A 61 -28.81 -30.47 -38.72
C ILE A 61 -29.19 -30.01 -40.13
N TRP A 62 -28.81 -28.79 -40.51
CA TRP A 62 -29.14 -28.21 -41.81
C TRP A 62 -28.59 -29.06 -42.97
N ASN A 63 -27.32 -29.46 -42.91
CA ASN A 63 -26.70 -30.24 -43.98
C ASN A 63 -27.11 -31.73 -44.00
N THR A 64 -27.59 -32.27 -42.87
CA THR A 64 -27.99 -33.69 -42.79
C THR A 64 -29.46 -33.88 -43.15
N LEU A 65 -30.34 -33.00 -42.68
CA LEU A 65 -31.80 -33.18 -42.76
C LEU A 65 -32.43 -32.45 -43.96
N THR A 66 -31.76 -31.43 -44.50
CA THR A 66 -32.29 -30.69 -45.65
C THR A 66 -31.85 -31.39 -46.94
N PRO A 67 -32.78 -31.70 -47.88
CA PRO A 67 -32.41 -32.24 -49.19
C PRO A 67 -31.58 -31.26 -50.03
N TRP A 68 -31.58 -29.97 -49.65
CA TRP A 68 -30.77 -28.91 -50.22
C TRP A 68 -29.48 -28.82 -49.40
N LYS A 69 -28.53 -29.68 -49.72
CA LYS A 69 -27.21 -29.69 -49.08
C LYS A 69 -26.45 -28.44 -49.54
N PHE A 70 -26.33 -27.46 -48.64
CA PHE A 70 -25.50 -26.28 -48.89
C PHE A 70 -24.03 -26.70 -49.05
N ASP A 71 -23.59 -27.71 -48.31
CA ASP A 71 -22.28 -28.33 -48.44
C ASP A 71 -22.40 -29.87 -48.57
N PRO A 72 -22.06 -30.45 -49.74
CA PRO A 72 -22.01 -31.90 -49.96
C PRO A 72 -21.06 -32.64 -48.99
N TYR A 73 -20.06 -31.93 -48.45
CA TYR A 73 -19.03 -32.44 -47.54
C TYR A 73 -19.06 -31.71 -46.19
N ALA A 74 -20.24 -31.62 -45.58
CA ALA A 74 -20.55 -30.87 -44.36
C ALA A 74 -19.49 -30.89 -43.25
N PHE A 75 -18.84 -32.04 -43.02
CA PHE A 75 -17.82 -32.21 -41.99
C PHE A 75 -16.45 -31.66 -42.38
N ILE A 76 -16.06 -31.80 -43.65
CA ILE A 76 -14.74 -31.39 -44.14
C ILE A 76 -14.68 -29.86 -44.17
N PHE A 77 -15.67 -29.19 -44.74
CA PHE A 77 -15.69 -27.74 -44.77
C PHE A 77 -15.79 -27.13 -43.37
N LEU A 78 -16.64 -27.70 -42.51
CA LEU A 78 -16.73 -27.26 -41.11
C LEU A 78 -15.40 -27.40 -40.39
N THR A 79 -14.69 -28.52 -40.59
CA THR A 79 -13.36 -28.72 -40.02
C THR A 79 -12.33 -27.73 -40.56
N LEU A 80 -12.33 -27.47 -41.87
CA LEU A 80 -11.46 -26.47 -42.50
C LEU A 80 -11.74 -25.05 -41.98
N MET A 81 -13.01 -24.71 -41.78
CA MET A 81 -13.40 -23.43 -41.23
C MET A 81 -12.98 -23.29 -39.76
N LEU A 82 -13.16 -24.33 -38.95
CA LEU A 82 -12.72 -24.35 -37.55
C LEU A 82 -11.20 -24.30 -37.40
N SER A 83 -10.45 -24.97 -38.28
CA SER A 83 -8.98 -24.91 -38.25
C SER A 83 -8.46 -23.52 -38.64
N LEU A 84 -9.05 -22.90 -39.65
CA LEU A 84 -8.79 -21.50 -40.00
C LEU A 84 -9.16 -20.57 -38.83
N GLN A 85 -10.28 -20.84 -38.15
CA GLN A 85 -10.74 -20.06 -37.01
C GLN A 85 -9.73 -20.07 -35.86
N ALA A 86 -9.17 -21.23 -35.54
CA ALA A 86 -8.11 -21.35 -34.54
C ALA A 86 -6.82 -20.62 -34.98
N SER A 87 -6.47 -20.73 -36.27
CA SER A 87 -5.24 -20.12 -36.81
C SER A 87 -5.26 -18.59 -36.73
N TYR A 88 -6.39 -17.93 -37.05
CA TYR A 88 -6.48 -16.46 -36.92
C TYR A 88 -6.65 -16.02 -35.46
N ALA A 89 -7.18 -16.87 -34.59
CA ALA A 89 -7.36 -16.53 -33.18
C ALA A 89 -6.01 -16.37 -32.46
N ALA A 90 -5.01 -17.20 -32.78
CA ALA A 90 -3.69 -17.15 -32.16
C ALA A 90 -3.00 -15.77 -32.17
N PRO A 91 -2.82 -15.09 -33.33
CA PRO A 91 -2.23 -13.74 -33.35
C PRO A 91 -3.08 -12.70 -32.62
N LEU A 92 -4.41 -12.81 -32.69
CA LEU A 92 -5.31 -11.90 -31.99
C LEU A 92 -5.18 -12.05 -30.46
N ILE A 93 -5.07 -13.30 -29.99
CA ILE A 93 -4.84 -13.62 -28.57
C ILE A 93 -3.47 -13.10 -28.12
N LEU A 94 -2.41 -13.27 -28.92
CA LEU A 94 -1.08 -12.74 -28.61
C LEU A 94 -1.10 -11.22 -28.43
N LEU A 95 -1.83 -10.49 -29.28
CA LEU A 95 -2.00 -9.05 -29.13
C LEU A 95 -2.78 -8.66 -27.87
N ALA A 96 -3.81 -9.44 -27.52
CA ALA A 96 -4.56 -9.24 -26.28
C ALA A 96 -3.69 -9.50 -25.04
N GLN A 97 -2.84 -10.53 -25.10
CA GLN A 97 -1.92 -10.94 -24.03
C GLN A 97 -0.84 -9.88 -23.78
N ASN A 98 -0.16 -9.38 -24.83
CA ASN A 98 0.84 -8.32 -24.71
C ASN A 98 0.31 -7.10 -23.93
N ARG A 99 -0.97 -6.76 -24.10
CA ARG A 99 -1.59 -5.65 -23.36
C ARG A 99 -1.94 -5.97 -21.91
N GLN A 100 -2.30 -7.22 -21.60
CA GLN A 100 -2.48 -7.62 -20.21
C GLN A 100 -1.14 -7.58 -19.49
N GLU A 101 -0.08 -8.11 -20.11
CA GLU A 101 1.27 -8.09 -19.57
C GLU A 101 1.79 -6.66 -19.32
N ASP A 102 1.52 -5.72 -20.22
CA ASP A 102 1.86 -4.30 -20.01
C ASP A 102 1.13 -3.70 -18.78
N ARG A 103 -0.15 -4.02 -18.59
CA ARG A 103 -0.92 -3.57 -17.40
C ARG A 103 -0.40 -4.21 -16.12
N ASP A 104 -0.20 -5.53 -16.15
CA ASP A 104 0.29 -6.30 -15.01
C ASP A 104 1.68 -5.82 -14.59
N ARG A 105 2.52 -5.43 -15.56
CA ARG A 105 3.81 -4.81 -15.28
C ARG A 105 3.68 -3.48 -14.53
N VAL A 106 2.81 -2.57 -14.98
CA VAL A 106 2.60 -1.28 -14.31
C VAL A 106 2.09 -1.48 -12.89
N ILE A 107 1.14 -2.41 -12.70
CA ILE A 107 0.61 -2.76 -11.37
C ILE A 107 1.74 -3.30 -10.48
N ALA A 108 2.58 -4.21 -11.00
CA ALA A 108 3.69 -4.76 -10.24
C ALA A 108 4.77 -3.70 -9.90
N GLU A 109 5.03 -2.76 -10.79
CA GLU A 109 5.96 -1.65 -10.51
C GLU A 109 5.40 -0.71 -9.42
N HIS A 110 4.10 -0.42 -9.44
CA HIS A 110 3.44 0.39 -8.42
C HIS A 110 3.40 -0.32 -7.06
N ASP A 111 3.08 -1.62 -7.04
CA ASP A 111 3.06 -2.44 -5.83
C ASP A 111 4.44 -2.49 -5.15
N ARG A 112 5.51 -2.62 -5.95
CA ARG A 112 6.89 -2.52 -5.43
C ARG A 112 7.19 -1.15 -4.80
N GLN A 113 6.69 -0.06 -5.37
CA GLN A 113 6.88 1.28 -4.80
C GLN A 113 6.13 1.44 -3.48
N ILE A 114 4.87 0.99 -3.41
CA ILE A 114 4.10 0.97 -2.15
C ILE A 114 4.83 0.13 -1.10
N ALA A 115 5.29 -1.07 -1.45
CA ALA A 115 5.99 -1.95 -0.53
C ALA A 115 7.28 -1.31 0.01
N ALA A 116 8.04 -0.61 -0.84
CA ALA A 116 9.23 0.12 -0.43
C ALA A 116 8.90 1.29 0.52
N GLN A 117 7.84 2.05 0.22
CA GLN A 117 7.36 3.15 1.09
C GLN A 117 6.88 2.62 2.44
N SER A 118 6.02 1.59 2.44
CA SER A 118 5.52 0.92 3.64
C SER A 118 6.65 0.42 4.53
N LYS A 119 7.70 -0.15 3.94
CA LYS A 119 8.90 -0.55 4.69
C LYS A 119 9.58 0.65 5.36
N ALA A 120 9.77 1.75 4.64
CA ALA A 120 10.38 2.96 5.19
C ALA A 120 9.53 3.56 6.32
N ASP A 121 8.20 3.59 6.16
CA ASP A 121 7.27 4.07 7.18
C ASP A 121 7.31 3.19 8.44
N MET A 122 7.35 1.86 8.28
CA MET A 122 7.52 0.95 9.41
C MET A 122 8.85 1.15 10.13
N GLU A 123 9.94 1.34 9.40
CA GLU A 123 11.26 1.63 9.98
C GLU A 123 11.26 2.98 10.72
N PHE A 124 10.59 4.00 10.18
CA PHE A 124 10.42 5.29 10.83
C PHE A 124 9.62 5.15 12.12
N LEU A 125 8.44 4.53 12.06
CA LEU A 125 7.60 4.28 13.23
C LEU A 125 8.31 3.44 14.28
N ALA A 126 9.11 2.44 13.89
CA ALA A 126 9.90 1.64 14.83
C ALA A 126 10.95 2.48 15.55
N ARG A 127 11.63 3.40 14.84
CA ARG A 127 12.59 4.32 15.46
C ARG A 127 11.90 5.30 16.40
N GLU A 128 10.74 5.82 16.00
CA GLU A 128 9.96 6.74 16.82
C GLU A 128 9.38 6.06 18.07
N MET A 129 8.97 4.80 17.96
CA MET A 129 8.56 3.99 19.11
C MET A 129 9.74 3.69 20.04
N ALA A 130 10.94 3.46 19.50
CA ALA A 130 12.14 3.28 20.30
C ALA A 130 12.53 4.55 21.07
N SER A 131 12.50 5.72 20.41
CA SER A 131 12.79 7.00 21.06
C SER A 131 11.73 7.35 22.12
N LEU A 132 10.44 7.14 21.82
CA LEU A 132 9.36 7.32 22.79
C LEU A 132 9.51 6.40 23.99
N ARG A 133 9.88 5.13 23.77
CA ARG A 133 10.15 4.18 24.86
C ARG A 133 11.31 4.64 25.74
N MET A 134 12.39 5.17 25.16
CA MET A 134 13.53 5.69 25.93
C MET A 134 13.11 6.92 26.76
N ALA A 135 12.41 7.87 26.15
CA ALA A 135 11.91 9.07 26.83
C ALA A 135 10.93 8.73 27.98
N LEU A 136 9.99 7.80 27.75
CA LEU A 136 9.11 7.30 28.80
C LEU A 136 9.86 6.49 29.85
N GLY A 137 10.91 5.74 29.47
CA GLY A 137 11.77 5.01 30.40
C GLY A 137 12.47 5.93 31.40
N GLU A 138 12.89 7.12 30.96
CA GLU A 138 13.51 8.13 31.84
C GLU A 138 12.50 8.81 32.78
N VAL A 139 11.28 9.10 32.29
CA VAL A 139 10.24 9.82 33.06
C VAL A 139 9.42 8.90 33.97
N ALA A 140 9.28 7.62 33.62
CA ALA A 140 8.50 6.63 34.37
C ALA A 140 9.36 5.70 35.24
N THR A 141 10.56 6.13 35.65
CA THR A 141 11.31 5.34 36.61
C THR A 141 10.57 5.39 37.95
N ARG A 142 10.08 4.23 38.40
CA ARG A 142 9.44 4.02 39.72
C ARG A 142 10.13 4.81 40.84
N ASP A 143 11.45 4.95 40.77
CA ASP A 143 12.25 5.66 41.76
C ASP A 143 12.07 7.18 41.72
N TYR A 144 11.84 7.80 40.55
CA TYR A 144 11.50 9.22 40.43
C TYR A 144 10.10 9.50 40.98
N VAL A 145 9.10 8.69 40.57
CA VAL A 145 7.74 8.80 41.12
C VAL A 145 7.73 8.57 42.63
N ARG A 146 8.56 7.64 43.12
CA ARG A 146 8.69 7.34 44.55
C ARG A 146 9.44 8.43 45.31
N SER A 147 10.47 9.05 44.72
CA SER A 147 11.17 10.17 45.35
C SER A 147 10.24 11.38 45.45
N GLU A 148 9.43 11.63 44.42
CA GLU A 148 8.53 12.78 44.42
C GLU A 148 7.33 12.61 45.35
N LEU A 149 6.76 11.40 45.41
CA LEU A 149 5.78 11.07 46.44
C LEU A 149 6.35 11.23 47.86
N ARG A 150 7.61 10.84 48.09
CA ARG A 150 8.26 11.02 49.39
C ARG A 150 8.56 12.48 49.71
N ALA A 151 9.03 13.25 48.73
CA ALA A 151 9.31 14.67 48.89
C ALA A 151 8.02 15.43 49.25
N LEU A 152 6.93 15.18 48.52
CA LEU A 152 5.63 15.78 48.81
C LEU A 152 5.06 15.35 50.18
N LEU A 153 5.25 14.08 50.57
CA LEU A 153 4.85 13.61 51.90
C LEU A 153 5.62 14.31 53.03
N ALA A 154 6.94 14.47 52.87
CA ALA A 154 7.77 15.15 53.87
C ALA A 154 7.39 16.62 54.02
N GLU A 155 7.09 17.32 52.92
CA GLU A 155 6.62 18.72 52.95
C GLU A 155 5.29 18.88 53.72
N LEU A 156 4.38 17.91 53.60
CA LEU A 156 3.12 17.90 54.34
C LEU A 156 3.29 17.61 55.84
N GLU A 157 4.23 16.73 56.22
CA GLU A 157 4.58 16.49 57.62
C GLU A 157 5.22 17.71 58.27
N GLU A 158 6.14 18.39 57.58
CA GLU A 158 6.78 19.59 58.10
C GLU A 158 5.79 20.76 58.28
N ARG A 159 4.78 20.87 57.41
CA ARG A 159 3.63 21.77 57.60
C ARG A 159 2.73 21.39 58.77
N ARG A 160 2.68 20.12 59.14
CA ARG A 160 1.92 19.65 60.32
C ARG A 160 2.68 19.91 61.61
N ASP A 161 4.01 19.77 61.58
CA ASP A 161 4.85 19.73 62.77
C ASP A 161 5.57 21.08 63.09
N GLY A 162 5.42 22.14 62.28
CA GLY A 162 5.95 23.48 62.60
C GLY A 162 4.91 24.62 62.61
N PRO A 163 4.91 25.57 63.56
CA PRO A 163 5.45 25.60 64.94
C PRO A 163 4.29 25.57 65.96
N GLY A 164 4.10 24.42 66.63
CA GLY A 164 3.11 24.24 67.69
C GLY A 164 3.66 24.28 69.11
N GLU A 165 4.97 24.50 69.30
CA GLU A 165 5.59 24.41 70.64
C GLU A 165 6.17 25.77 71.05
N ALA A 166 5.28 26.67 71.49
CA ALA A 166 5.66 27.83 72.28
C ALA A 166 4.92 27.78 73.63
N ASP A 167 5.73 27.68 74.68
CA ASP A 167 5.53 28.30 75.99
C ASP A 167 4.55 27.62 76.99
N VAL A 168 5.13 26.91 77.98
CA VAL A 168 4.63 26.96 79.38
C VAL A 168 5.82 26.85 80.34
N PRO A 169 6.26 27.94 80.99
CA PRO A 169 7.17 27.88 82.14
C PRO A 169 6.34 27.57 83.39
N THR A 170 6.63 26.45 84.05
CA THR A 170 6.03 26.11 85.35
C THR A 170 6.82 26.80 86.45
N ASP A 171 6.40 28.02 86.82
CA ASP A 171 6.78 28.63 88.09
C ASP A 171 6.10 27.86 89.23
N SER A 172 6.90 27.29 90.12
CA SER A 172 6.48 27.00 91.48
C SER A 172 7.65 27.17 92.45
N GLU A 173 7.63 28.36 93.04
CA GLU A 173 8.41 28.86 94.16
C GLU A 173 8.22 28.02 95.44
N GLY A 174 9.25 27.94 96.29
CA GLY A 174 9.17 27.37 97.63
C GLY A 174 10.50 27.46 98.40
N PRO A 175 10.66 28.37 99.37
CA PRO A 175 11.92 28.62 100.07
C PRO A 175 12.04 27.82 101.38
N GLY A 176 13.25 27.41 101.76
CA GLY A 176 13.55 26.84 103.08
C GLY A 176 14.95 26.23 103.13
N SER A 177 15.95 26.97 103.63
CA SER A 177 16.43 26.97 105.03
C SER A 177 17.63 26.04 105.25
N THR A 178 18.80 26.67 105.36
CA THR A 178 19.92 26.46 106.30
C THR A 178 19.95 25.14 107.08
N THR A 179 21.03 24.36 106.92
CA THR A 179 22.11 24.14 107.91
C THR A 179 23.16 23.20 107.34
#